data_AF-A0A4U3L1N9-F1
#
_entry.id   AF-A0A4U3L1N9-F1
#
_cell.length_a   1.000
_cell.length_b   1.000
_cell.length_c   1.000
_cell.angle_alpha   90.00
_cell.angle_beta   90.00
_cell.angle_gamma   90.00
#
_symmetry.space_group_name_H-M   'P 1'
#
loop_
_entity.id
_entity.type
_entity.pdbx_description
1 polymer ?
#
loop_
_entity_poly.entity_id
_entity_poly.type
_entity_poly.pdbx_seq_one_letter_code
_entity_poly.pdbx_strand_id
1 'polypeptide(L)'
;MPWRLEAMHQFIVDGVHPDQFITCSAAACPYSQLLQQAKHKSKAFHFYFLQQCTAAKDAKALKITVQTTQVAGISLLNTIVSHRCMLDSIVPDAAVRSMLQRLYDALDNMLLEFLEYLQQYYPAYFGTQCRLPAIMLSQYQVNLGNQLPVLETALLQTAADPVLVAMALKPVRAFINFSPPAGFTYGQAAYLQALVASLQEVAKNSTAHPQEAIITCLMQQNFNDWEFLNYLMNSLVQETAAKESLKEKADQWTFYLKKYEQLYDVCNPMHSNQPPVKAWLCSAIRGELNDINKKLQVPDNTAPFMPVAAAARGKILTGLSVNQLAVMSRLLVDSKIIQHSNQAELLKMFAVSLKTAKVDTISPDSLRAKYYSPDQAAITIVKEYLLQMLTQLKKY
;
A
#
# COMPACT_ATOMS: atom_id res chain seq x y z
N MET A 1 -11.97 -25.39 21.92
CA MET A 1 -13.22 -25.68 21.17
C MET A 1 -12.86 -26.68 20.07
N PRO A 2 -13.55 -27.83 19.96
CA PRO A 2 -13.20 -28.81 18.94
C PRO A 2 -13.43 -28.21 17.55
N TRP A 3 -12.52 -28.50 16.63
CA TRP A 3 -12.42 -27.91 15.30
C TRP A 3 -13.47 -28.55 14.39
N ARG A 4 -14.70 -28.00 14.35
CA ARG A 4 -15.90 -28.68 13.81
C ARG A 4 -16.02 -28.75 12.27
N LEU A 5 -14.90 -28.57 11.58
CA LEU A 5 -14.71 -28.94 10.16
C LEU A 5 -14.39 -30.43 10.00
N GLU A 6 -14.25 -31.13 11.12
CA GLU A 6 -13.81 -32.50 11.27
C GLU A 6 -14.47 -33.48 10.30
N ALA A 7 -15.79 -33.40 10.08
CA ALA A 7 -16.49 -34.37 9.23
C ALA A 7 -16.14 -34.26 7.73
N MET A 8 -15.87 -33.05 7.23
CA MET A 8 -15.41 -32.83 5.84
C MET A 8 -13.91 -33.05 5.75
N HIS A 9 -13.17 -32.62 6.77
CA HIS A 9 -11.74 -32.83 6.87
C HIS A 9 -11.36 -34.31 6.89
N GLN A 10 -11.92 -35.10 7.80
CA GLN A 10 -11.72 -36.56 7.86
C GLN A 10 -12.14 -37.24 6.56
N PHE A 11 -13.23 -36.79 5.94
CA PHE A 11 -13.64 -37.35 4.66
C PHE A 11 -12.60 -37.11 3.56
N ILE A 12 -12.06 -35.89 3.46
CA ILE A 12 -11.06 -35.53 2.45
C ILE A 12 -9.71 -36.18 2.75
N VAL A 13 -9.24 -36.09 3.99
CA VAL A 13 -7.90 -36.55 4.41
C VAL A 13 -7.83 -38.06 4.45
N ASP A 14 -8.81 -38.73 5.06
CA ASP A 14 -8.76 -40.18 5.30
C ASP A 14 -9.66 -40.94 4.32
N GLY A 15 -10.90 -40.47 4.14
CA GLY A 15 -11.95 -41.20 3.42
C GLY A 15 -11.78 -41.27 1.91
N VAL A 16 -11.06 -40.31 1.31
CA VAL A 16 -10.75 -40.27 -0.12
C VAL A 16 -9.25 -40.19 -0.38
N HIS A 17 -8.43 -40.67 0.56
CA HIS A 17 -6.99 -40.80 0.33
C HIS A 17 -6.72 -41.85 -0.77
N PRO A 18 -5.79 -41.63 -1.72
CA PRO A 18 -5.46 -42.59 -2.77
C PRO A 18 -5.14 -44.01 -2.27
N ASP A 19 -4.49 -44.12 -1.10
CA ASP A 19 -4.16 -45.42 -0.49
C ASP A 19 -5.37 -46.33 -0.23
N GLN A 20 -6.56 -45.74 -0.01
CA GLN A 20 -7.79 -46.50 0.20
C GLN A 20 -8.23 -47.27 -1.05
N PHE A 21 -7.64 -46.97 -2.22
CA PHE A 21 -8.08 -47.48 -3.52
C PHE A 21 -7.00 -48.30 -4.25
N ILE A 22 -5.86 -48.60 -3.60
CA ILE A 22 -4.75 -49.37 -4.20
C ILE A 22 -5.24 -50.71 -4.76
N THR A 23 -6.10 -51.41 -4.02
CA THR A 23 -6.63 -52.73 -4.38
C THR A 23 -8.04 -52.68 -4.98
N CYS A 24 -8.60 -51.49 -5.21
CA CYS A 24 -9.93 -51.36 -5.78
C CYS A 24 -9.92 -51.65 -7.28
N SER A 25 -11.00 -52.26 -7.77
CA SER A 25 -11.31 -52.33 -9.19
C SER A 25 -12.43 -51.35 -9.54
N ALA A 26 -12.57 -51.00 -10.81
CA ALA A 26 -13.63 -50.10 -11.28
C ALA A 26 -15.06 -50.55 -10.88
N ALA A 27 -15.33 -51.87 -10.85
CA ALA A 27 -16.63 -52.42 -10.47
C ALA A 27 -16.90 -52.38 -8.96
N ALA A 28 -15.84 -52.39 -8.14
CA ALA A 28 -15.92 -52.36 -6.67
C ALA A 28 -15.80 -50.94 -6.09
N CYS A 29 -15.41 -49.95 -6.90
CA CYS A 29 -15.21 -48.58 -6.45
C CYS A 29 -16.55 -47.91 -6.10
N PRO A 30 -16.79 -47.46 -4.85
CA PRO A 30 -18.07 -46.89 -4.42
C PRO A 30 -18.21 -45.41 -4.81
N TYR A 31 -17.84 -45.05 -6.04
CA TYR A 31 -17.77 -43.66 -6.51
C TYR A 31 -19.07 -42.87 -6.28
N SER A 32 -20.23 -43.44 -6.63
CA SER A 32 -21.53 -42.77 -6.46
C SER A 32 -21.85 -42.48 -4.99
N GLN A 33 -21.53 -43.41 -4.09
CA GLN A 33 -21.69 -43.25 -2.65
C GLN A 33 -20.75 -42.18 -2.09
N LEU A 34 -19.49 -42.19 -2.50
CA LEU A 34 -18.50 -41.18 -2.10
C LEU A 34 -18.93 -39.77 -2.55
N LEU A 35 -19.40 -39.64 -3.80
CA LEU A 35 -19.89 -38.37 -4.32
C LEU A 35 -21.14 -37.88 -3.58
N GLN A 36 -22.05 -38.77 -3.20
CA GLN A 36 -23.22 -38.42 -2.39
C GLN A 36 -22.81 -37.98 -0.97
N GLN A 37 -21.85 -38.66 -0.36
CA GLN A 37 -21.29 -38.27 0.95
C GLN A 37 -20.62 -36.91 0.88
N ALA A 38 -19.83 -36.64 -0.16
CA ALA A 38 -19.20 -35.34 -0.41
C ALA A 38 -20.24 -34.21 -0.46
N LYS A 39 -21.30 -34.39 -1.26
CA LYS A 39 -22.40 -33.41 -1.37
C LYS A 39 -23.11 -33.17 -0.04
N HIS A 40 -23.41 -34.24 0.71
CA HIS A 40 -24.06 -34.13 2.01
C HIS A 40 -23.18 -33.39 3.02
N LYS A 41 -21.90 -33.75 3.11
CA LYS A 41 -20.93 -33.12 4.01
C LYS A 41 -20.67 -31.66 3.65
N SER A 42 -20.61 -31.31 2.37
CA SER A 42 -20.49 -29.93 1.90
C SER A 42 -21.68 -29.05 2.34
N LYS A 43 -22.92 -29.55 2.18
CA LYS A 43 -24.11 -28.82 2.65
C LYS A 43 -24.13 -28.64 4.17
N ALA A 44 -23.80 -29.70 4.92
CA ALA A 44 -23.71 -29.64 6.37
C ALA A 44 -22.63 -28.65 6.83
N PHE A 45 -21.50 -28.61 6.13
CA PHE A 45 -20.42 -27.65 6.35
C PHE A 45 -20.90 -26.20 6.17
N HIS A 46 -21.60 -25.89 5.09
CA HIS A 46 -22.14 -24.55 4.86
C HIS A 46 -23.16 -24.13 5.93
N PHE A 47 -24.09 -25.02 6.28
CA PHE A 47 -25.08 -24.76 7.34
C PHE A 47 -24.41 -24.49 8.70
N TYR A 48 -23.40 -25.29 9.05
CA TYR A 48 -22.66 -25.12 10.28
C TYR A 48 -21.94 -23.77 10.33
N PHE A 49 -21.31 -23.35 9.23
CA PHE A 49 -20.67 -22.04 9.14
C PHE A 49 -21.68 -20.90 9.41
N LEU A 50 -22.86 -20.94 8.80
CA LEU A 50 -23.91 -19.94 9.04
C LEU A 50 -24.37 -19.90 10.51
N GLN A 51 -24.50 -21.06 11.15
CA GLN A 51 -24.81 -21.13 12.57
C GLN A 51 -23.72 -20.49 13.44
N GLN A 52 -22.44 -20.62 13.06
CA GLN A 52 -21.34 -19.95 13.77
C GLN A 52 -21.35 -18.44 13.57
N CYS A 53 -21.60 -17.97 12.35
CA CYS A 53 -21.69 -16.55 12.06
C CYS A 53 -22.84 -15.88 12.82
N THR A 54 -24.00 -16.54 12.91
CA THR A 54 -25.15 -16.05 13.68
C THR A 54 -24.91 -16.07 15.20
N ALA A 55 -24.09 -17.01 15.68
CA ALA A 55 -23.71 -17.09 17.09
C ALA A 55 -22.54 -16.15 17.49
N ALA A 56 -21.93 -15.45 16.53
CA ALA A 56 -20.81 -14.55 16.78
C ALA A 56 -21.27 -13.35 17.63
N LYS A 57 -20.61 -13.14 18.77
CA LYS A 57 -20.99 -12.10 19.75
C LYS A 57 -20.60 -10.69 19.33
N ASP A 58 -19.58 -10.57 18.50
CA ASP A 58 -19.02 -9.29 18.03
C ASP A 58 -18.32 -9.46 16.66
N ALA A 59 -17.90 -8.33 16.09
CA ALA A 59 -17.20 -8.29 14.80
C ALA A 59 -15.86 -9.03 14.81
N LYS A 60 -15.18 -9.11 15.96
CA LYS A 60 -13.89 -9.81 16.10
C LYS A 60 -14.10 -11.33 16.06
N ALA A 61 -15.12 -11.83 16.76
CA ALA A 61 -15.53 -13.23 16.72
C ALA A 61 -15.98 -13.65 15.32
N LEU A 62 -16.73 -12.79 14.63
CA LEU A 62 -17.12 -13.03 13.24
C LEU A 62 -15.89 -13.08 12.32
N LYS A 63 -14.96 -12.13 12.46
CA LYS A 63 -13.68 -12.14 11.72
C LYS A 63 -12.90 -13.44 11.92
N ILE A 64 -12.72 -13.87 13.17
CA ILE A 64 -12.01 -15.12 13.50
C ILE A 64 -12.72 -16.31 12.85
N THR A 65 -14.05 -16.35 12.91
CA THR A 65 -14.84 -17.43 12.32
C THR A 65 -14.65 -17.51 10.81
N VAL A 66 -14.81 -16.39 10.09
CA VAL A 66 -14.62 -16.31 8.63
C VAL A 66 -13.20 -16.72 8.24
N GLN A 67 -12.18 -16.14 8.89
CA GLN A 67 -10.78 -16.39 8.52
C GLN A 67 -10.31 -17.81 8.86
N THR A 68 -10.74 -18.37 9.99
CA THR A 68 -10.42 -19.76 10.34
C THR A 68 -11.06 -20.73 9.35
N THR A 69 -12.30 -20.45 8.94
CA THR A 69 -13.01 -21.26 7.94
C THR A 69 -12.35 -21.15 6.56
N GLN A 70 -11.92 -19.95 6.16
CA GLN A 70 -11.18 -19.72 4.93
C GLN A 70 -9.87 -20.53 4.90
N VAL A 71 -9.06 -20.43 5.97
CA VAL A 71 -7.79 -21.18 6.09
C VAL A 71 -8.03 -22.70 6.00
N ALA A 72 -9.09 -23.20 6.63
CA ALA A 72 -9.44 -24.60 6.53
C ALA A 72 -9.83 -25.01 5.10
N GLY A 73 -10.66 -24.22 4.41
CA GLY A 73 -11.02 -24.48 3.02
C GLY A 73 -9.79 -24.53 2.11
N ILE A 74 -8.85 -23.60 2.28
CA ILE A 74 -7.57 -23.59 1.57
C ILE A 74 -6.76 -24.86 1.86
N SER A 75 -6.70 -25.29 3.12
CA SER A 75 -5.98 -26.51 3.53
C SER A 75 -6.57 -27.76 2.87
N LEU A 76 -7.90 -27.87 2.82
CA LEU A 76 -8.58 -29.00 2.19
C LEU A 76 -8.36 -29.03 0.68
N LEU A 77 -8.44 -27.89 0.00
CA LEU A 77 -8.11 -27.78 -1.43
C LEU A 77 -6.67 -28.21 -1.72
N ASN A 78 -5.71 -27.77 -0.91
CA ASN A 78 -4.31 -28.18 -1.07
C ASN A 78 -4.11 -29.68 -0.81
N THR A 79 -4.89 -30.26 0.10
CA THR A 79 -4.88 -31.71 0.36
C THR A 79 -5.38 -32.49 -0.86
N ILE A 80 -6.47 -32.03 -1.49
CA ILE A 80 -7.00 -32.64 -2.72
C ILE A 80 -5.96 -32.58 -3.85
N VAL A 81 -5.25 -31.46 -4.01
CA VAL A 81 -4.15 -31.35 -4.97
C VAL A 81 -3.04 -32.35 -4.67
N SER A 82 -2.67 -32.52 -3.40
CA SER A 82 -1.69 -33.54 -2.99
C SER A 82 -2.17 -34.95 -3.35
N HIS A 83 -3.44 -35.26 -3.12
CA HIS A 83 -4.02 -36.56 -3.47
C HIS A 83 -4.00 -36.82 -4.98
N ARG A 84 -4.29 -35.80 -5.80
CA ARG A 84 -4.16 -35.91 -7.27
C ARG A 84 -2.75 -36.25 -7.70
N CYS A 85 -1.74 -35.58 -7.15
CA CYS A 85 -0.34 -35.84 -7.50
C CYS A 85 0.11 -37.28 -7.18
N MET A 86 -0.56 -37.94 -6.24
CA MET A 86 -0.29 -39.33 -5.86
C MET A 86 -1.06 -40.36 -6.70
N LEU A 87 -2.08 -39.98 -7.47
CA LEU A 87 -2.93 -40.94 -8.18
C LEU A 87 -2.13 -41.84 -9.12
N ASP A 88 -1.26 -41.26 -9.94
CA ASP A 88 -0.50 -42.01 -10.95
C ASP A 88 0.56 -42.95 -10.36
N SER A 89 1.06 -42.66 -9.15
CA SER A 89 2.05 -43.48 -8.47
C SER A 89 1.43 -44.57 -7.58
N ILE A 90 0.25 -44.32 -7.02
CA ILE A 90 -0.35 -45.18 -6.00
C ILE A 90 -1.47 -46.08 -6.55
N VAL A 91 -2.31 -45.57 -7.46
CA VAL A 91 -3.53 -46.27 -7.90
C VAL A 91 -3.29 -46.91 -9.27
N PRO A 92 -3.16 -48.24 -9.37
CA PRO A 92 -2.78 -48.88 -10.64
C PRO A 92 -3.88 -48.83 -11.70
N ASP A 93 -5.14 -49.04 -11.28
CA ASP A 93 -6.29 -49.10 -12.17
C ASP A 93 -6.63 -47.71 -12.74
N ALA A 94 -6.53 -47.56 -14.06
CA ALA A 94 -6.79 -46.31 -14.77
C ALA A 94 -8.26 -45.85 -14.68
N ALA A 95 -9.22 -46.78 -14.62
CA ALA A 95 -10.63 -46.45 -14.48
C ALA A 95 -10.93 -45.94 -13.07
N VAL A 96 -10.31 -46.53 -12.03
CA VAL A 96 -10.39 -46.02 -10.65
C VAL A 96 -9.77 -44.63 -10.55
N ARG A 97 -8.59 -44.40 -11.16
CA ARG A 97 -7.97 -43.07 -11.24
C ARG A 97 -8.91 -42.03 -11.85
N SER A 98 -9.56 -42.36 -12.98
CA SER A 98 -10.51 -41.45 -13.63
C SER A 98 -11.76 -41.17 -12.75
N MET A 99 -12.23 -42.14 -11.98
CA MET A 99 -13.31 -41.92 -11.00
C MET A 99 -12.87 -40.99 -9.86
N LEU A 100 -11.69 -41.23 -9.27
CA LEU A 100 -11.15 -40.39 -8.21
C LEU A 100 -10.87 -38.96 -8.69
N GLN A 101 -10.35 -38.80 -9.91
CA GLN A 101 -10.15 -37.49 -10.51
C GLN A 101 -11.47 -36.71 -10.56
N ARG A 102 -12.56 -37.32 -11.04
CA ARG A 102 -13.90 -36.69 -11.07
C ARG A 102 -14.43 -36.37 -9.67
N LEU A 103 -14.14 -37.21 -8.68
CA LEU A 103 -14.52 -36.95 -7.29
C LEU A 103 -13.77 -35.73 -6.74
N TYR A 104 -12.46 -35.65 -6.98
CA TYR A 104 -11.63 -34.52 -6.58
C TYR A 104 -12.05 -33.22 -7.27
N ASP A 105 -12.39 -33.28 -8.57
CA ASP A 105 -12.92 -32.12 -9.30
C ASP A 105 -14.25 -31.64 -8.69
N ALA A 106 -15.13 -32.55 -8.29
CA ALA A 106 -16.37 -32.21 -7.60
C ALA A 106 -16.12 -31.58 -6.21
N LEU A 107 -15.16 -32.10 -5.45
CA LEU A 107 -14.80 -31.57 -4.13
C LEU A 107 -14.16 -30.18 -4.22
N ASP A 108 -13.29 -29.97 -5.21
CA ASP A 108 -12.69 -28.67 -5.46
C ASP A 108 -13.75 -27.62 -5.79
N ASN A 109 -14.65 -27.93 -6.72
CA ASN A 109 -15.74 -27.01 -7.08
C ASN A 109 -16.57 -26.61 -5.85
N MET A 110 -16.94 -27.58 -5.00
CA MET A 110 -17.71 -27.29 -3.78
C MET A 110 -16.95 -26.39 -2.79
N LEU A 111 -15.64 -26.62 -2.61
CA LEU A 111 -14.83 -25.82 -1.69
C LEU A 111 -14.51 -24.44 -2.26
N LEU A 112 -14.28 -24.33 -3.58
CA LEU A 112 -14.07 -23.06 -4.28
C LEU A 112 -15.33 -22.20 -4.24
N GLU A 113 -16.50 -22.76 -4.57
CA GLU A 113 -17.80 -22.08 -4.43
C GLU A 113 -18.02 -21.56 -3.00
N PHE A 114 -17.59 -22.32 -2.00
CA PHE A 114 -17.67 -21.88 -0.61
C PHE A 114 -16.70 -20.73 -0.30
N LEU A 115 -15.46 -20.77 -0.80
CA LEU A 115 -14.51 -19.66 -0.63
C LEU A 115 -14.98 -18.39 -1.34
N GLU A 116 -15.55 -18.52 -2.53
CA GLU A 116 -16.20 -17.42 -3.26
C GLU A 116 -17.38 -16.84 -2.47
N TYR A 117 -18.20 -17.71 -1.87
CA TYR A 117 -19.27 -17.30 -0.96
C TYR A 117 -18.73 -16.48 0.22
N LEU A 118 -17.64 -16.91 0.86
CA LEU A 118 -17.02 -16.12 1.94
C LEU A 118 -16.55 -14.75 1.44
N GLN A 119 -15.93 -14.70 0.27
CA GLN A 119 -15.44 -13.45 -0.32
C GLN A 119 -16.58 -12.48 -0.67
N GLN A 120 -17.69 -13.00 -1.22
CA GLN A 120 -18.84 -12.21 -1.64
C GLN A 120 -19.67 -11.68 -0.46
N TYR A 121 -19.96 -12.52 0.52
CA TYR A 121 -20.89 -12.19 1.60
C TYR A 121 -20.21 -11.67 2.87
N TYR A 122 -18.90 -11.90 3.03
CA TYR A 122 -18.12 -11.43 4.18
C TYR A 122 -16.83 -10.68 3.77
N PRO A 123 -16.88 -9.73 2.80
CA PRO A 123 -15.67 -9.10 2.23
C PRO A 123 -14.84 -8.35 3.28
N ALA A 124 -15.48 -7.71 4.27
CA ALA A 124 -14.79 -6.99 5.35
C ALA A 124 -14.02 -7.90 6.33
N TYR A 125 -14.36 -9.20 6.35
CA TYR A 125 -13.77 -10.19 7.26
C TYR A 125 -12.89 -11.19 6.53
N PHE A 126 -13.03 -11.31 5.22
CA PHE A 126 -12.23 -12.18 4.36
C PHE A 126 -10.73 -11.86 4.48
N GLY A 127 -9.91 -12.88 4.69
CA GLY A 127 -8.48 -12.76 4.84
C GLY A 127 -7.78 -12.55 3.50
N THR A 128 -7.59 -11.30 3.09
CA THR A 128 -6.81 -10.97 1.87
C THR A 128 -5.34 -11.36 1.97
N GLN A 129 -4.81 -11.46 3.19
CA GLN A 129 -3.44 -11.92 3.46
C GLN A 129 -3.33 -13.45 3.54
N CYS A 130 -4.43 -14.18 3.45
CA CYS A 130 -4.39 -15.64 3.35
C CYS A 130 -3.81 -16.06 1.99
N ARG A 131 -3.13 -17.20 1.97
CA ARG A 131 -2.60 -17.79 0.75
C ARG A 131 -3.73 -18.24 -0.17
N LEU A 132 -3.49 -18.16 -1.47
CA LEU A 132 -4.34 -18.80 -2.46
C LEU A 132 -4.21 -20.33 -2.35
N PRO A 133 -5.32 -21.08 -2.55
CA PRO A 133 -5.25 -22.50 -2.84
C PRO A 133 -4.38 -22.78 -4.07
N ALA A 134 -3.65 -23.90 -4.05
CA ALA A 134 -2.74 -24.29 -5.14
C ALA A 134 -3.47 -24.40 -6.49
N ILE A 135 -4.73 -24.87 -6.48
CA ILE A 135 -5.57 -24.93 -7.69
C ILE A 135 -5.92 -23.54 -8.23
N MET A 136 -6.23 -22.57 -7.37
CA MET A 136 -6.50 -21.20 -7.83
C MET A 136 -5.22 -20.55 -8.35
N LEU A 137 -4.10 -20.76 -7.66
CA LEU A 137 -2.80 -20.24 -8.07
C LEU A 137 -2.46 -20.68 -9.50
N SER A 138 -2.56 -21.99 -9.79
CA SER A 138 -2.27 -22.52 -11.13
C SER A 138 -3.22 -21.96 -12.19
N GLN A 139 -4.51 -21.85 -11.89
CA GLN A 139 -5.50 -21.24 -12.79
C GLN A 139 -5.16 -19.77 -13.09
N TYR A 140 -4.81 -18.98 -12.07
CA TYR A 140 -4.40 -17.59 -12.27
C TYR A 140 -3.12 -17.47 -13.10
N GLN A 141 -2.12 -18.33 -12.85
CA GLN A 141 -0.88 -18.33 -13.62
C GLN A 141 -1.12 -18.67 -15.09
N VAL A 142 -1.95 -19.67 -15.40
CA VAL A 142 -2.34 -20.02 -16.77
C VAL A 142 -3.10 -18.87 -17.44
N ASN A 143 -4.10 -18.31 -16.75
CA ASN A 143 -4.91 -17.22 -17.30
C ASN A 143 -4.07 -15.97 -17.60
N LEU A 144 -3.23 -15.55 -16.66
CA LEU A 144 -2.33 -14.41 -16.86
C LEU A 144 -1.23 -14.72 -17.89
N GLY A 145 -0.71 -15.95 -17.91
CA GLY A 145 0.26 -16.42 -18.90
C GLY A 145 -0.27 -16.33 -20.33
N ASN A 146 -1.56 -16.64 -20.53
CA ASN A 146 -2.22 -16.50 -21.83
C ASN A 146 -2.49 -15.03 -22.21
N GLN A 147 -2.78 -14.16 -21.24
CA GLN A 147 -3.10 -12.75 -21.48
C GLN A 147 -1.85 -11.88 -21.67
N LEU A 148 -0.75 -12.22 -21.01
CA LEU A 148 0.44 -11.38 -20.93
C LEU A 148 1.06 -11.06 -22.30
N PRO A 149 1.27 -12.02 -23.23
CA PRO A 149 1.86 -11.72 -24.54
C PRO A 149 1.00 -10.76 -25.38
N VAL A 150 -0.33 -10.91 -25.29
CA VAL A 150 -1.29 -10.05 -25.99
C VAL A 150 -1.23 -8.63 -25.43
N LEU A 151 -1.23 -8.49 -24.10
CA LEU A 151 -1.13 -7.20 -23.44
C LEU A 151 0.21 -6.50 -23.73
N GLU A 152 1.32 -7.24 -23.65
CA GLU A 152 2.66 -6.71 -23.95
C GLU A 152 2.72 -6.17 -25.38
N THR A 153 2.25 -6.95 -26.35
CA THR A 153 2.22 -6.54 -27.76
C THR A 153 1.36 -5.30 -27.94
N ALA A 154 0.16 -5.26 -27.34
CA ALA A 154 -0.74 -4.13 -27.43
C ALA A 154 -0.13 -2.84 -26.83
N LEU A 155 0.53 -2.94 -25.68
CA LEU A 155 1.22 -1.80 -25.06
C LEU A 155 2.39 -1.30 -25.91
N LEU A 156 3.20 -2.20 -26.47
CA LEU A 156 4.32 -1.80 -27.34
C LEU A 156 3.85 -1.15 -28.65
N GLN A 157 2.69 -1.57 -29.18
CA GLN A 157 2.08 -0.94 -30.35
C GLN A 157 1.60 0.50 -30.11
N THR A 158 1.44 0.92 -28.85
CA THR A 158 1.11 2.32 -28.52
C THR A 158 2.28 3.30 -28.71
N ALA A 159 3.48 2.81 -29.06
CA ALA A 159 4.74 3.56 -29.09
C ALA A 159 5.18 4.09 -27.70
N ALA A 160 4.72 3.45 -26.62
CA ALA A 160 5.28 3.66 -25.28
C ALA A 160 6.72 3.17 -25.18
N ASP A 161 7.49 3.74 -24.24
CA ASP A 161 8.84 3.29 -23.92
C ASP A 161 8.85 1.79 -23.54
N PRO A 162 9.58 0.93 -24.27
CA PRO A 162 9.67 -0.49 -23.97
C PRO A 162 10.20 -0.79 -22.56
N VAL A 163 11.05 0.07 -22.00
CA VAL A 163 11.59 -0.08 -20.64
C VAL A 163 10.47 0.06 -19.62
N LEU A 164 9.62 1.08 -19.77
CA LEU A 164 8.47 1.30 -18.89
C LEU A 164 7.46 0.15 -18.98
N VAL A 165 7.18 -0.34 -20.20
CA VAL A 165 6.31 -1.51 -20.41
C VAL A 165 6.89 -2.74 -19.70
N ALA A 166 8.19 -3.00 -19.83
CA ALA A 166 8.84 -4.11 -19.18
C ALA A 166 8.78 -4.02 -17.64
N MET A 167 8.95 -2.82 -17.07
CA MET A 167 8.79 -2.57 -15.63
C MET A 167 7.35 -2.83 -15.16
N ALA A 168 6.36 -2.30 -15.86
CA ALA A 168 4.94 -2.48 -15.53
C ALA A 168 4.52 -3.96 -15.51
N LEU A 169 5.05 -4.77 -16.44
CA LEU A 169 4.71 -6.18 -16.58
C LEU A 169 5.59 -7.12 -15.75
N LYS A 170 6.67 -6.62 -15.15
CA LYS A 170 7.62 -7.42 -14.35
C LYS A 170 6.93 -8.18 -13.21
N PRO A 171 6.00 -7.62 -12.42
CA PRO A 171 5.36 -8.36 -11.34
C PRO A 171 4.45 -9.48 -11.84
N VAL A 172 3.81 -9.28 -12.99
CA VAL A 172 2.98 -10.30 -13.65
C VAL A 172 3.84 -11.47 -14.11
N ARG A 173 4.99 -11.19 -14.75
CA ARG A 173 5.98 -12.20 -15.14
C ARG A 173 6.53 -12.97 -13.93
N ALA A 174 6.88 -12.25 -12.86
CA ALA A 174 7.37 -12.86 -11.63
C ALA A 174 6.33 -13.80 -11.02
N PHE A 175 5.05 -13.44 -11.06
CA PHE A 175 3.95 -14.28 -10.60
C PHE A 175 3.73 -15.52 -11.48
N ILE A 176 3.76 -15.38 -12.81
CA ILE A 176 3.62 -16.52 -13.74
C ILE A 176 4.75 -17.54 -13.54
N ASN A 177 5.98 -17.05 -13.36
CA ASN A 177 7.16 -17.89 -13.18
C ASN A 177 7.36 -18.34 -11.72
N PHE A 178 6.50 -17.89 -10.81
CA PHE A 178 6.61 -18.20 -9.40
C PHE A 178 6.41 -19.71 -9.16
N SER A 179 7.40 -20.34 -8.53
CA SER A 179 7.30 -21.71 -8.02
C SER A 179 7.32 -21.70 -6.48
N PRO A 180 6.53 -22.55 -5.79
CA PRO A 180 6.43 -22.57 -4.31
C PRO A 180 7.79 -22.81 -3.63
N PRO A 181 8.03 -22.32 -2.38
CA PRO A 181 7.10 -22.51 -1.24
C PRO A 181 6.49 -21.24 -0.61
N ALA A 182 6.93 -20.03 -1.00
CA ALA A 182 6.45 -18.77 -0.44
C ALA A 182 5.08 -18.36 -1.03
N GLY A 183 4.01 -19.06 -0.64
CA GLY A 183 2.69 -18.94 -1.29
C GLY A 183 2.19 -17.51 -1.52
N PHE A 184 1.50 -17.31 -2.64
CA PHE A 184 0.89 -16.04 -3.06
C PHE A 184 -0.45 -15.80 -2.35
N THR A 185 -0.78 -14.56 -2.01
CA THR A 185 -2.00 -14.21 -1.26
C THR A 185 -3.16 -13.77 -2.15
N TYR A 186 -4.39 -13.82 -1.62
CA TYR A 186 -5.57 -13.27 -2.30
C TYR A 186 -5.41 -11.78 -2.64
N GLY A 187 -4.83 -10.99 -1.74
CA GLY A 187 -4.59 -9.57 -1.94
C GLY A 187 -3.61 -9.30 -3.07
N GLN A 188 -2.53 -10.07 -3.15
CA GLN A 188 -1.56 -9.94 -4.24
C GLN A 188 -2.16 -10.35 -5.60
N ALA A 189 -3.00 -11.38 -5.63
CA ALA A 189 -3.70 -11.79 -6.85
C ALA A 189 -4.71 -10.75 -7.31
N ALA A 190 -5.53 -10.24 -6.40
CA ALA A 190 -6.46 -9.15 -6.69
C ALA A 190 -5.73 -7.91 -7.22
N TYR A 191 -4.56 -7.57 -6.63
CA TYR A 191 -3.72 -6.48 -7.10
C TYR A 191 -3.25 -6.69 -8.54
N LEU A 192 -2.66 -7.86 -8.85
CA LEU A 192 -2.17 -8.14 -10.21
C LEU A 192 -3.30 -8.16 -11.24
N GLN A 193 -4.47 -8.68 -10.89
CA GLN A 193 -5.64 -8.64 -11.78
C GLN A 193 -6.09 -7.21 -12.06
N ALA A 194 -6.17 -6.35 -11.03
CA ALA A 194 -6.52 -4.93 -11.19
C ALA A 194 -5.49 -4.17 -12.04
N LEU A 195 -4.19 -4.45 -11.84
CA LEU A 195 -3.11 -3.89 -12.65
C LEU A 195 -3.23 -4.31 -14.11
N VAL A 196 -3.40 -5.60 -14.38
CA VAL A 196 -3.54 -6.12 -15.75
C VAL A 196 -4.77 -5.55 -16.44
N ALA A 197 -5.91 -5.47 -15.75
CA ALA A 197 -7.12 -4.87 -16.29
C ALA A 197 -6.91 -3.38 -16.63
N SER A 198 -6.25 -2.63 -15.75
CA SER A 198 -5.98 -1.20 -15.97
C SER A 198 -5.02 -0.97 -17.13
N LEU A 199 -3.98 -1.81 -17.27
CA LEU A 199 -3.06 -1.76 -18.42
C LEU A 199 -3.74 -2.16 -19.74
N GLN A 200 -4.67 -3.11 -19.71
CA GLN A 200 -5.48 -3.46 -20.89
C GLN A 200 -6.33 -2.27 -21.34
N GLU A 201 -6.90 -1.50 -20.41
CA GLU A 201 -7.65 -0.29 -20.75
C GLU A 201 -6.74 0.80 -21.33
N VAL A 202 -5.52 0.96 -20.82
CA VAL A 202 -4.52 1.87 -21.43
C VAL A 202 -4.18 1.43 -22.86
N ALA A 203 -3.97 0.13 -23.08
CA ALA A 203 -3.61 -0.40 -24.39
C ALA A 203 -4.74 -0.25 -25.43
N LYS A 204 -6.01 -0.32 -25.01
CA LYS A 204 -7.18 -0.13 -25.89
C LYS A 204 -7.42 1.33 -26.24
N ASN A 205 -7.14 2.24 -25.32
CA ASN A 205 -7.42 3.65 -25.49
C ASN A 205 -6.27 4.35 -26.18
N SER A 206 -6.35 4.47 -27.52
CA SER A 206 -5.40 5.26 -28.30
C SER A 206 -5.27 6.68 -27.73
N THR A 207 -4.06 7.03 -27.31
CA THR A 207 -3.74 8.32 -26.70
C THR A 207 -2.55 8.94 -27.42
N ALA A 208 -2.53 10.27 -27.53
CA ALA A 208 -1.39 11.00 -28.05
C ALA A 208 -0.16 10.93 -27.12
N HIS A 209 -0.36 10.54 -25.86
CA HIS A 209 0.68 10.47 -24.82
C HIS A 209 0.69 9.10 -24.12
N PRO A 210 1.11 8.04 -24.82
CA PRO A 210 1.05 6.65 -24.33
C PRO A 210 1.89 6.43 -23.07
N GLN A 211 3.08 7.03 -22.99
CA GLN A 211 3.96 6.94 -21.83
C GLN A 211 3.30 7.55 -20.57
N GLU A 212 2.71 8.73 -20.71
CA GLU A 212 2.00 9.40 -19.61
C GLU A 212 0.78 8.61 -19.13
N ALA A 213 0.07 7.96 -20.05
CA ALA A 213 -1.07 7.10 -19.70
C ALA A 213 -0.64 5.88 -18.88
N ILE A 214 0.47 5.23 -19.24
CA ILE A 214 1.03 4.14 -18.44
C ILE A 214 1.49 4.64 -17.08
N ILE A 215 2.23 5.76 -17.00
CA ILE A 215 2.67 6.33 -15.72
C ILE A 215 1.46 6.64 -14.82
N THR A 216 0.42 7.27 -15.38
CA THR A 216 -0.81 7.60 -14.64
C THR A 216 -1.50 6.34 -14.13
N CYS A 217 -1.59 5.30 -14.97
CA CYS A 217 -2.14 4.00 -14.59
C CYS A 217 -1.36 3.39 -13.42
N LEU A 218 -0.03 3.31 -13.51
CA LEU A 218 0.82 2.76 -12.44
C LEU A 218 0.71 3.57 -11.13
N MET A 219 0.63 4.89 -11.22
CA MET A 219 0.39 5.76 -10.06
C MET A 219 -0.95 5.47 -9.40
N GLN A 220 -2.04 5.40 -10.17
CA GLN A 220 -3.39 5.11 -9.67
C GLN A 220 -3.50 3.70 -9.07
N GLN A 221 -2.77 2.73 -9.64
CA GLN A 221 -2.64 1.37 -9.11
C GLN A 221 -1.67 1.28 -7.92
N ASN A 222 -1.14 2.40 -7.42
CA ASN A 222 -0.22 2.44 -6.29
C ASN A 222 0.99 1.49 -6.46
N PHE A 223 1.54 1.48 -7.67
CA PHE A 223 2.68 0.67 -8.09
C PHE A 223 3.98 1.21 -7.47
N ASN A 224 4.18 0.95 -6.18
CA ASN A 224 5.31 1.45 -5.42
C ASN A 224 6.60 0.62 -5.61
N ASP A 225 6.85 0.13 -6.82
CA ASP A 225 8.10 -0.55 -7.17
C ASP A 225 9.25 0.46 -7.32
N TRP A 226 10.43 0.10 -6.79
CA TRP A 226 11.59 1.00 -6.78
C TRP A 226 12.16 1.31 -8.17
N GLU A 227 12.15 0.35 -9.09
CA GLU A 227 12.67 0.56 -10.45
C GLU A 227 11.79 1.56 -11.20
N PHE A 228 10.47 1.44 -11.05
CA PHE A 228 9.52 2.40 -11.60
C PHE A 228 9.69 3.80 -10.98
N LEU A 229 9.80 3.89 -9.65
CA LEU A 229 9.99 5.17 -8.97
C LEU A 229 11.28 5.88 -9.41
N ASN A 230 12.37 5.13 -9.56
CA ASN A 230 13.64 5.64 -10.05
C ASN A 230 13.56 6.07 -11.52
N TYR A 231 12.91 5.26 -12.37
CA TYR A 231 12.64 5.62 -13.77
C TYR A 231 11.90 6.96 -13.87
N LEU A 232 10.79 7.09 -13.13
CA LEU A 232 9.97 8.29 -13.13
C LEU A 232 10.78 9.50 -12.64
N MET A 233 11.46 9.37 -11.49
CA MET A 233 12.26 10.47 -10.94
C MET A 233 13.36 10.93 -11.90
N ASN A 234 14.05 10.00 -12.56
CA ASN A 234 15.09 10.34 -13.53
C ASN A 234 14.53 11.09 -14.75
N SER A 235 13.33 10.71 -15.26
CA SER A 235 12.64 11.47 -16.32
C SER A 235 12.38 12.90 -15.88
N LEU A 236 11.80 13.09 -14.68
CA LEU A 236 11.47 14.42 -14.16
C LEU A 236 12.72 15.28 -13.95
N VAL A 237 13.81 14.70 -13.46
CA VAL A 237 15.10 15.38 -13.29
C VAL A 237 15.66 15.81 -14.64
N GLN A 238 15.65 14.95 -15.67
CA GLN A 238 16.17 15.28 -17.00
C GLN A 238 15.35 16.38 -17.67
N GLU A 239 14.02 16.29 -17.63
CA GLU A 239 13.11 17.31 -18.16
C GLU A 239 13.29 18.66 -17.47
N THR A 240 13.55 18.65 -16.16
CA THR A 240 13.80 19.87 -15.39
C THR A 240 15.22 20.41 -15.64
N ALA A 241 16.21 19.55 -15.83
CA ALA A 241 17.59 19.95 -16.11
C ALA A 241 17.69 20.76 -17.41
N ALA A 242 16.82 20.48 -18.38
CA ALA A 242 16.72 21.20 -19.66
C ALA A 242 16.22 22.66 -19.53
N LYS A 243 15.72 23.08 -18.36
CA LYS A 243 15.36 24.49 -18.12
C LYS A 243 16.60 25.33 -17.84
N GLU A 244 16.61 26.58 -18.29
CA GLU A 244 17.79 27.45 -18.22
C GLU A 244 17.96 28.04 -16.81
N SER A 245 16.89 28.61 -16.26
CA SER A 245 16.96 29.31 -14.97
C SER A 245 16.54 28.43 -13.79
N LEU A 246 17.08 28.72 -12.59
CA LEU A 246 16.63 28.09 -11.35
C LEU A 246 15.15 28.34 -11.06
N LYS A 247 14.59 29.47 -11.52
CA LYS A 247 13.17 29.80 -11.37
C LYS A 247 12.31 28.89 -12.23
N GLU A 248 12.64 28.71 -13.50
CA GLU A 248 11.92 27.77 -14.38
C GLU A 248 12.00 26.33 -13.87
N LYS A 249 13.14 25.94 -13.29
CA LYS A 249 13.28 24.63 -12.61
C LYS A 249 12.32 24.51 -11.43
N ALA A 250 12.24 25.54 -10.58
CA ALA A 250 11.30 25.55 -9.45
C ALA A 250 9.84 25.50 -9.92
N ASP A 251 9.48 26.25 -10.97
CA ASP A 251 8.14 26.25 -11.55
C ASP A 251 7.79 24.87 -12.14
N GLN A 252 8.74 24.21 -12.81
CA GLN A 252 8.58 22.87 -13.35
C GLN A 252 8.34 21.82 -12.25
N TRP A 253 9.15 21.83 -11.18
CA TRP A 253 8.93 20.92 -10.05
C TRP A 253 7.61 21.19 -9.33
N THR A 254 7.20 22.45 -9.20
CA THR A 254 5.91 22.83 -8.62
C THR A 254 4.76 22.30 -9.47
N PHE A 255 4.88 22.36 -10.80
CA PHE A 255 3.93 21.76 -11.72
C PHE A 255 3.83 20.25 -11.51
N TYR A 256 4.95 19.53 -11.45
CA TYR A 256 4.93 18.07 -11.20
C TYR A 256 4.33 17.73 -9.84
N LEU A 257 4.67 18.47 -8.78
CA LEU A 257 4.09 18.26 -7.45
C LEU A 257 2.56 18.35 -7.52
N LYS A 258 2.04 19.42 -8.11
CA LYS A 258 0.59 19.62 -8.27
C LYS A 258 -0.04 18.50 -9.10
N LYS A 259 0.59 18.12 -10.22
CA LYS A 259 0.12 17.05 -11.11
C LYS A 259 -0.06 15.74 -10.35
N TYR A 260 0.96 15.27 -9.63
CA TYR A 260 0.92 13.98 -8.95
C TYR A 260 0.16 14.03 -7.61
N GLU A 261 0.12 15.17 -6.92
CA GLU A 261 -0.73 15.33 -5.72
C GLU A 261 -2.22 15.26 -6.04
N GLN A 262 -2.63 15.65 -7.25
CA GLN A 262 -4.02 15.63 -7.68
C GLN A 262 -4.51 14.27 -8.19
N LEU A 263 -3.61 13.32 -8.45
CA LEU A 263 -4.01 11.97 -8.80
C LEU A 263 -4.68 11.28 -7.61
N TYR A 264 -5.77 10.55 -7.86
CA TYR A 264 -6.40 9.70 -6.87
C TYR A 264 -5.76 8.31 -6.90
N ASP A 265 -5.61 7.69 -5.73
CA ASP A 265 -5.13 6.32 -5.60
C ASP A 265 -6.36 5.40 -5.56
N VAL A 266 -6.38 4.35 -6.38
CA VAL A 266 -7.51 3.40 -6.47
C VAL A 266 -7.24 2.14 -5.66
N CYS A 267 -5.97 1.79 -5.48
CA CYS A 267 -5.57 0.51 -4.90
C CYS A 267 -4.66 0.65 -3.67
N ASN A 268 -4.65 -0.41 -2.86
CA ASN A 268 -3.63 -0.59 -1.83
C ASN A 268 -2.24 -0.73 -2.48
N PRO A 269 -1.15 -0.36 -1.77
CA PRO A 269 0.19 -0.45 -2.32
C PRO A 269 0.57 -1.88 -2.71
N MET A 270 1.29 -2.04 -3.83
CA MET A 270 1.84 -3.33 -4.26
C MET A 270 2.73 -3.97 -3.18
N HIS A 271 3.62 -3.15 -2.62
CA HIS A 271 4.50 -3.50 -1.51
C HIS A 271 3.98 -2.83 -0.24
N SER A 272 3.26 -3.60 0.58
CA SER A 272 2.63 -3.11 1.81
C SER A 272 3.61 -2.63 2.89
N ASN A 273 4.88 -3.03 2.79
CA ASN A 273 5.97 -2.60 3.67
C ASN A 273 6.66 -1.31 3.20
N GLN A 274 6.26 -0.75 2.07
CA GLN A 274 6.81 0.46 1.49
C GLN A 274 5.77 1.58 1.49
N PRO A 275 6.18 2.85 1.50
CA PRO A 275 5.25 3.96 1.39
C PRO A 275 4.46 3.89 0.06
N PRO A 276 3.22 4.43 0.02
CA PRO A 276 2.48 4.58 -1.22
C PRO A 276 3.28 5.36 -2.27
N VAL A 277 3.12 5.00 -3.54
CA VAL A 277 3.88 5.55 -4.67
C VAL A 277 3.80 7.08 -4.72
N LYS A 278 2.58 7.61 -4.51
CA LYS A 278 2.29 9.05 -4.47
C LYS A 278 2.98 9.76 -3.31
N ALA A 279 2.92 9.17 -2.12
CA ALA A 279 3.53 9.75 -0.93
C ALA A 279 5.06 9.86 -1.08
N TRP A 280 5.68 8.79 -1.60
CA TRP A 280 7.11 8.77 -1.89
C TRP A 280 7.49 9.82 -2.94
N LEU A 281 6.81 9.83 -4.10
CA LEU A 281 7.12 10.74 -5.20
C LEU A 281 6.95 12.21 -4.82
N CYS A 282 5.85 12.55 -4.16
CA CYS A 282 5.62 13.93 -3.70
C CYS A 282 6.66 14.36 -2.66
N SER A 283 7.11 13.44 -1.79
CA SER A 283 8.19 13.73 -0.85
C SER A 283 9.52 14.00 -1.59
N ALA A 284 9.84 13.19 -2.60
CA ALA A 284 11.05 13.38 -3.42
C ALA A 284 11.03 14.73 -4.16
N ILE A 285 9.91 15.06 -4.82
CA ILE A 285 9.73 16.35 -5.52
C ILE A 285 9.87 17.54 -4.56
N ARG A 286 9.30 17.45 -3.36
CA ARG A 286 9.48 18.50 -2.33
C ARG A 286 10.94 18.65 -1.89
N GLY A 287 11.70 17.56 -1.86
CA GLY A 287 13.15 17.57 -1.63
C GLY A 287 13.88 18.43 -2.68
N GLU A 288 13.63 18.15 -3.96
CA GLU A 288 14.22 18.92 -5.07
C GLU A 288 13.84 20.40 -5.05
N LEU A 289 12.56 20.70 -4.78
CA LEU A 289 12.09 22.08 -4.60
C LEU A 289 12.81 22.78 -3.45
N ASN A 290 13.02 22.10 -2.32
CA ASN A 290 13.74 22.68 -1.19
C ASN A 290 15.19 22.99 -1.55
N ASP A 291 15.85 22.14 -2.31
CA ASP A 291 17.24 22.35 -2.71
C ASP A 291 17.40 23.48 -3.74
N ILE A 292 16.48 23.61 -4.68
CA ILE A 292 16.44 24.78 -5.57
C ILE A 292 16.13 26.06 -4.80
N ASN A 293 15.17 26.02 -3.87
CA ASN A 293 14.82 27.18 -3.04
C ASN A 293 15.97 27.63 -2.14
N LYS A 294 16.80 26.69 -1.65
CA LYS A 294 18.06 27.03 -0.95
C LYS A 294 19.02 27.74 -1.91
N LYS A 295 19.23 27.22 -3.12
CA LYS A 295 20.12 27.82 -4.13
C LYS A 295 19.66 29.23 -4.53
N LEU A 296 18.35 29.48 -4.65
CA LEU A 296 17.79 30.81 -4.90
C LEU A 296 17.96 31.78 -3.74
N GLN A 297 18.13 31.28 -2.51
CA GLN A 297 18.35 32.09 -1.30
C GLN A 297 19.85 32.32 -1.00
N VAL A 298 20.76 31.67 -1.72
CA VAL A 298 22.20 31.97 -1.66
C VAL A 298 22.45 33.14 -2.62
N PRO A 299 22.76 34.35 -2.13
CA PRO A 299 23.10 35.46 -3.01
C PRO A 299 24.38 35.12 -3.78
N ASP A 300 24.33 35.35 -5.09
CA ASP A 300 25.46 35.21 -5.99
C ASP A 300 26.56 36.20 -5.55
N ASN A 301 27.68 35.69 -5.04
CA ASN A 301 28.74 36.49 -4.42
C ASN A 301 29.62 37.23 -5.46
N THR A 302 29.13 37.45 -6.68
CA THR A 302 29.90 38.01 -7.81
C THR A 302 29.39 39.37 -8.29
N ALA A 303 28.39 39.98 -7.65
CA ALA A 303 27.94 41.34 -7.97
C ALA A 303 28.21 42.31 -6.80
N PRO A 304 28.75 43.52 -7.03
CA PRO A 304 28.97 44.50 -5.97
C PRO A 304 27.63 44.91 -5.34
N PHE A 305 27.60 44.85 -4.01
CA PHE A 305 26.53 45.29 -3.11
C PHE A 305 25.57 46.35 -3.72
N MET A 306 24.35 45.93 -4.05
CA MET A 306 23.17 46.77 -3.89
C MET A 306 22.19 46.04 -2.94
N PRO A 307 21.69 46.71 -1.89
CA PRO A 307 20.79 46.09 -0.94
C PRO A 307 19.41 45.92 -1.59
N VAL A 308 19.14 44.74 -2.15
CA VAL A 308 17.79 44.40 -2.59
C VAL A 308 16.97 44.05 -1.37
N ALA A 309 16.02 44.94 -1.06
CA ALA A 309 14.98 44.76 -0.08
C ALA A 309 14.30 43.39 -0.28
N ALA A 310 14.48 42.50 0.69
CA ALA A 310 13.78 41.22 0.75
C ALA A 310 12.28 41.46 0.68
N ALA A 311 11.66 41.03 -0.41
CA ALA A 311 10.22 41.11 -0.59
C ALA A 311 9.52 40.29 0.50
N ALA A 312 8.83 41.04 1.36
CA ALA A 312 7.89 40.67 2.41
C ALA A 312 7.12 39.34 2.18
N ARG A 313 7.58 38.25 2.82
CA ARG A 313 6.63 37.35 3.49
C ARG A 313 6.13 38.11 4.72
N GLY A 314 4.82 38.33 4.82
CA GLY A 314 4.25 39.12 5.92
C GLY A 314 4.64 38.54 7.28
N LYS A 315 5.47 39.28 8.03
CA LYS A 315 5.87 38.87 9.39
C LYS A 315 4.66 38.85 10.30
N ILE A 316 4.55 37.84 11.14
CA ILE A 316 3.47 37.71 12.11
C ILE A 316 3.71 38.74 13.22
N LEU A 317 2.74 39.63 13.44
CA LEU A 317 2.78 40.59 14.54
C LEU A 317 2.44 39.90 15.85
N THR A 318 3.38 39.89 16.79
CA THR A 318 3.16 39.45 18.17
C THR A 318 3.00 40.63 19.11
N GLY A 319 2.12 40.47 20.11
CA GLY A 319 1.97 41.40 21.23
C GLY A 319 3.14 41.35 22.22
N LEU A 320 4.04 40.37 22.09
CA LEU A 320 5.21 40.23 22.96
C LEU A 320 6.33 41.20 22.54
N SER A 321 7.01 41.78 23.52
CA SER A 321 8.31 42.43 23.30
C SER A 321 9.39 41.42 22.96
N VAL A 322 10.55 41.88 22.45
CA VAL A 322 11.68 41.00 22.10
C VAL A 322 12.17 40.19 23.31
N ASN A 323 12.15 40.76 24.51
CA ASN A 323 12.56 40.05 25.75
C ASN A 323 11.55 38.95 26.11
N GLN A 324 10.25 39.29 26.08
CA GLN A 324 9.17 38.35 26.39
C GLN A 324 9.09 37.23 25.35
N LEU A 325 9.35 37.54 24.09
CA LEU A 325 9.43 36.55 23.02
C LEU A 325 10.55 35.56 23.29
N ALA A 326 11.74 36.03 23.70
CA ALA A 326 12.86 35.15 24.04
C ALA A 326 12.50 34.17 25.18
N VAL A 327 11.84 34.67 26.23
CA VAL A 327 11.36 33.86 27.36
C VAL A 327 10.29 32.85 26.91
N MET A 328 9.31 33.27 26.12
CA MET A 328 8.26 32.39 25.60
C MET A 328 8.85 31.29 24.70
N SER A 329 9.76 31.65 23.79
CA SER A 329 10.48 30.71 22.95
C SER A 329 11.22 29.66 23.77
N ARG A 330 11.87 30.08 24.87
CA ARG A 330 12.56 29.15 25.78
C ARG A 330 11.60 28.21 26.48
N LEU A 331 10.48 28.72 26.99
CA LEU A 331 9.47 27.89 27.65
C LEU A 331 8.89 26.83 26.70
N LEU A 332 8.64 27.17 25.44
CA LEU A 332 8.16 26.21 24.43
C LEU A 332 9.18 25.10 24.13
N VAL A 333 10.47 25.42 24.16
CA VAL A 333 11.55 24.45 23.98
C VAL A 333 11.71 23.57 25.24
N ASP A 334 11.80 24.19 26.41
CA ASP A 334 12.01 23.48 27.69
C ASP A 334 10.82 22.56 28.05
N SER A 335 9.60 22.96 27.68
CA SER A 335 8.39 22.13 27.82
C SER A 335 8.23 21.05 26.74
N LYS A 336 9.19 20.95 25.80
CA LYS A 336 9.20 20.02 24.66
C LYS A 336 8.02 20.17 23.68
N ILE A 337 7.32 21.31 23.73
CA ILE A 337 6.29 21.68 22.74
C ILE A 337 6.94 21.95 21.39
N ILE A 338 8.11 22.60 21.39
CA ILE A 338 8.94 22.80 20.20
C ILE A 338 10.25 22.04 20.39
N GLN A 339 10.58 21.18 19.43
CA GLN A 339 11.83 20.40 19.42
C GLN A 339 12.62 20.73 18.16
N HIS A 340 13.81 21.30 18.34
CA HIS A 340 14.74 21.62 17.25
C HIS A 340 16.16 21.28 17.69
N SER A 341 16.95 20.63 16.83
CA SER A 341 18.31 20.17 17.14
C SER A 341 19.29 21.33 17.35
N ASN A 342 19.01 22.49 16.75
CA ASN A 342 19.83 23.70 16.85
C ASN A 342 19.03 24.90 17.37
N GLN A 343 19.26 25.31 18.61
CA GLN A 343 18.54 26.44 19.22
C GLN A 343 18.86 27.79 18.56
N ALA A 344 20.08 27.98 18.03
CA ALA A 344 20.45 29.22 17.37
C ALA A 344 19.72 29.41 16.03
N GLU A 345 19.55 28.31 15.29
CA GLU A 345 18.77 28.30 14.05
C GLU A 345 17.29 28.53 14.32
N LEU A 346 16.73 27.92 15.36
CA LEU A 346 15.35 28.15 15.81
C LEU A 346 15.09 29.63 16.13
N LEU A 347 15.99 30.29 16.84
CA LEU A 347 15.87 31.70 17.17
C LEU A 347 16.01 32.60 15.94
N LYS A 348 16.84 32.21 14.97
CA LYS A 348 16.93 32.91 13.68
C LYS A 348 15.62 32.80 12.90
N MET A 349 14.96 31.63 12.92
CA MET A 349 13.63 31.46 12.33
C MET A 349 12.59 32.38 13.00
N PHE A 350 12.54 32.41 14.33
CA PHE A 350 11.64 33.33 15.05
C PHE A 350 11.90 34.79 14.73
N ALA A 351 13.17 35.21 14.64
CA ALA A 351 13.54 36.58 14.31
C ALA A 351 13.14 37.01 12.88
N VAL A 352 13.16 36.08 11.92
CA VAL A 352 12.75 36.34 10.53
C VAL A 352 11.22 36.32 10.38
N SER A 353 10.53 35.41 11.09
CA SER A 353 9.09 35.19 10.94
C SER A 353 8.22 36.14 11.78
N LEU A 354 8.75 36.69 12.87
CA LEU A 354 7.97 37.50 13.82
C LEU A 354 8.39 38.98 13.79
N LYS A 355 7.41 39.85 14.06
CA LYS A 355 7.64 41.26 14.39
C LYS A 355 6.90 41.61 15.67
N THR A 356 7.41 42.57 16.43
CA THR A 356 6.77 43.04 17.68
C THR A 356 6.10 44.38 17.42
N ALA A 357 5.16 44.79 18.29
CA ALA A 357 4.49 46.09 18.18
C ALA A 357 5.45 47.30 18.12
N LYS A 358 6.69 47.17 18.63
CA LYS A 358 7.69 48.24 18.66
C LYS A 358 8.84 48.06 17.67
N VAL A 359 9.00 46.87 17.10
CA VAL A 359 10.18 46.52 16.27
C VAL A 359 9.76 45.61 15.13
N ASP A 360 9.91 46.10 13.90
CA ASP A 360 9.60 45.37 12.66
C ASP A 360 10.65 44.32 12.29
N THR A 361 11.90 44.50 12.72
CA THR A 361 13.00 43.56 12.46
C THR A 361 13.72 43.21 13.74
N ILE A 362 13.55 41.96 14.18
CA ILE A 362 14.20 41.43 15.37
C ILE A 362 15.60 40.97 14.98
N SER A 363 16.63 41.44 15.69
CA SER A 363 17.99 40.92 15.53
C SER A 363 18.08 39.50 16.13
N PRO A 364 18.52 38.49 15.36
CA PRO A 364 18.72 37.13 15.87
C PRO A 364 19.67 37.08 17.06
N ASP A 365 20.73 37.90 17.04
CA ASP A 365 21.72 37.94 18.13
C ASP A 365 21.15 38.57 19.40
N SER A 366 20.33 39.62 19.25
CA SER A 366 19.64 40.23 20.40
C SER A 366 18.64 39.25 21.03
N LEU A 367 17.87 38.54 20.19
CA LEU A 367 16.91 37.54 20.65
C LEU A 367 17.63 36.38 21.35
N ARG A 368 18.78 35.95 20.81
CA ARG A 368 19.62 34.90 21.40
C ARG A 368 20.20 35.29 22.74
N ALA A 369 20.76 36.49 22.88
CA ALA A 369 21.27 36.97 24.15
C ALA A 369 20.19 36.94 25.25
N LYS A 370 18.97 37.40 24.90
CA LYS A 370 17.82 37.45 25.81
C LYS A 370 17.21 36.08 26.11
N TYR A 371 17.39 35.12 25.21
CA TYR A 371 16.95 33.73 25.41
C TYR A 371 17.76 33.05 26.52
N TYR A 372 19.09 33.21 26.49
CA TYR A 372 19.97 32.62 27.49
C TYR A 372 19.98 33.41 28.81
N SER A 373 19.88 34.74 28.72
CA SER A 373 19.88 35.65 29.88
C SER A 373 18.59 36.49 29.93
N PRO A 374 17.45 35.89 30.29
CA PRO A 374 16.17 36.59 30.35
C PRO A 374 16.12 37.56 31.54
N ASP A 375 15.48 38.71 31.34
CA ASP A 375 15.22 39.70 32.40
C ASP A 375 13.98 39.31 33.23
N GLN A 376 14.05 39.59 34.53
CA GLN A 376 13.00 39.22 35.49
C GLN A 376 11.64 39.87 35.17
N ALA A 377 11.67 41.07 34.59
CA ALA A 377 10.47 41.77 34.16
C ALA A 377 9.75 41.02 33.02
N ALA A 378 10.48 40.53 32.01
CA ALA A 378 9.87 39.74 30.94
C ALA A 378 9.33 38.39 31.42
N ILE A 379 10.02 37.72 32.36
CA ILE A 379 9.54 36.48 32.98
C ILE A 379 8.19 36.71 33.68
N THR A 380 8.09 37.80 34.45
CA THR A 380 6.86 38.15 35.20
C THR A 380 5.69 38.39 34.24
N ILE A 381 5.92 39.15 33.16
CA ILE A 381 4.87 39.45 32.17
C ILE A 381 4.48 38.18 31.38
N VAL A 382 5.43 37.32 31.01
CA VAL A 382 5.11 36.05 30.34
C VAL A 382 4.29 35.13 31.25
N LYS A 383 4.58 35.11 32.55
CA LYS A 383 3.78 34.38 33.54
C LYS A 383 2.32 34.87 33.58
N GLU A 384 2.09 36.18 33.51
CA GLU A 384 0.74 36.74 33.45
C GLU A 384 0.00 36.29 32.19
N TYR A 385 0.66 36.30 31.02
CA TYR A 385 0.06 35.79 29.78
C TYR A 385 -0.32 34.31 29.88
N LEU A 386 0.53 33.47 30.50
CA LEU A 386 0.21 32.05 30.70
C LEU A 386 -0.98 31.84 31.63
N LEU A 387 -1.11 32.64 32.71
CA LEU A 387 -2.28 32.60 33.59
C LEU A 387 -3.56 33.06 32.88
N GLN A 388 -3.46 34.05 32.00
CA GLN A 388 -4.58 34.46 31.16
C GLN A 388 -5.00 33.34 30.20
N MET A 389 -4.06 32.67 29.54
CA MET A 389 -4.33 31.51 28.68
C MET A 389 -5.01 30.38 29.47
N LEU A 390 -4.52 30.09 30.67
CA LEU A 390 -5.13 29.09 31.57
C LEU A 390 -6.55 29.47 31.98
N THR A 391 -6.82 30.76 32.16
CA THR A 391 -8.18 31.25 32.46
C THR A 391 -9.09 31.13 31.23
N GLN A 392 -8.58 31.35 30.01
CA GLN A 392 -9.34 31.15 28.78
C GLN A 392 -9.65 29.66 28.54
N LEU A 393 -8.73 28.76 28.89
CA LEU A 393 -8.99 27.31 28.85
C LEU A 393 -10.17 26.87 29.73
N LYS A 394 -10.57 27.65 30.74
CA LYS A 394 -11.76 27.37 31.55
C LYS A 394 -13.06 27.83 30.90
N LYS A 395 -12.98 28.60 29.81
CA LYS A 395 -14.13 29.09 29.04
C LYS A 395 -14.40 28.26 27.78
N TYR A 396 -13.39 27.53 27.30
CA TYR A 396 -13.55 26.42 26.35
C TYR A 396 -13.94 25.16 27.11
#